data_AF-A0A7Y4M0M2-F1
#
_entry.id   AF-A0A7Y4M0M2-F1
#
_cell.length_a   1.000
_cell.length_b   1.000
_cell.length_c   1.000
_cell.angle_alpha   90.00
_cell.angle_beta   90.00
_cell.angle_gamma   90.00
#
_symmetry.space_group_name_H-M   'P 1'
#
loop_
_entity.id
_entity.type
_entity.pdbx_description
1 polymer ?
#
loop_
_entity_poly.entity_id
_entity_poly.type
_entity_poly.pdbx_seq_one_letter_code
_entity_poly.pdbx_strand_id
1 'polypeptide(L)'
;MPFYYFDLLVDGQPNNQGGMILEDLAVASDRADALASELRTLKPELRSKNCFVRVVDENSTEIYRTPLDPVPSWSVRSSQK
;
A
#
# COMPACT_ATOMS: atom_id res chain seq x y z
N MET A 1 -3.59 -11.18 -19.38
CA MET A 1 -3.30 -11.08 -17.94
C MET A 1 -3.09 -9.61 -17.63
N PRO A 2 -3.83 -9.02 -16.68
CA PRO A 2 -3.75 -7.60 -16.35
C PRO A 2 -2.38 -7.22 -15.76
N PHE A 3 -1.97 -5.98 -16.01
CA PHE A 3 -0.72 -5.42 -15.49
C PHE A 3 -1.03 -4.50 -14.30
N TYR A 4 -0.35 -4.73 -13.18
CA TYR A 4 -0.50 -3.95 -11.97
C TYR A 4 0.82 -3.32 -11.56
N TYR A 5 0.79 -2.07 -11.09
CA TYR A 5 1.93 -1.40 -10.49
C TYR A 5 1.72 -1.20 -9.00
N PHE A 6 2.80 -1.29 -8.24
CA PHE A 6 2.82 -1.14 -6.80
C PHE A 6 3.60 0.13 -6.47
N ASP A 7 2.93 1.13 -5.91
CA ASP A 7 3.59 2.34 -5.44
C ASP A 7 3.56 2.37 -3.92
N LEU A 8 4.70 2.63 -3.31
CA LEU A 8 4.80 2.96 -1.90
C LEU A 8 4.71 4.47 -1.74
N LEU A 9 3.64 4.99 -1.17
CA LEU A 9 3.60 6.40 -0.77
C LEU A 9 4.28 6.58 0.59
N VAL A 10 5.34 7.38 0.58
CA VAL A 10 6.03 7.85 1.80
C VAL A 10 5.92 9.36 1.84
N ASP A 11 5.25 9.91 2.85
CA ASP A 11 5.16 11.37 3.04
C ASP A 11 4.57 12.11 1.82
N GLY A 12 3.59 11.49 1.16
CA GLY A 12 2.95 12.01 -0.06
C GLY A 12 3.77 11.84 -1.35
N GLN A 13 4.96 11.24 -1.28
CA GLN A 13 5.78 10.95 -2.46
C GLN A 13 5.59 9.48 -2.89
N PRO A 14 5.07 9.21 -4.10
CA PRO A 14 4.97 7.87 -4.63
C PRO A 14 6.36 7.35 -5.01
N ASN A 15 6.72 6.21 -4.43
CA ASN A 15 7.94 5.48 -4.73
C ASN A 15 7.56 4.16 -5.40
N ASN A 16 7.73 4.11 -6.71
CA ASN A 16 7.42 2.95 -7.53
C ASN A 16 8.24 1.73 -7.05
N GLN A 17 7.55 0.71 -6.54
CA GLN A 17 8.12 -0.58 -6.13
C GLN A 17 8.19 -1.58 -7.28
N GLY A 18 7.68 -1.22 -8.45
CA GLY A 18 7.69 -2.01 -9.68
C GLY A 18 6.29 -2.41 -10.12
N GLY A 19 6.23 -3.08 -11.27
CA GLY A 19 4.99 -3.62 -11.83
C GLY A 19 5.09 -5.12 -12.07
N MET A 20 3.96 -5.80 -11.93
CA MET A 20 3.82 -7.24 -12.15
C MET A 20 2.56 -7.55 -12.94
N ILE A 21 2.67 -8.55 -13.82
CA ILE A 21 1.52 -9.18 -14.46
C ILE A 21 0.96 -10.21 -13.49
N LEU A 22 -0.30 -10.03 -13.08
CA LEU A 22 -0.99 -10.94 -12.17
C LEU A 22 -2.30 -11.42 -12.80
N GLU A 23 -2.87 -12.49 -12.25
CA GLU A 23 -4.11 -13.07 -12.77
C GLU A 23 -5.31 -12.15 -12.52
N ASP A 24 -5.45 -11.63 -11.29
CA ASP A 24 -6.57 -10.81 -10.87
C ASP A 24 -6.19 -9.81 -9.76
N LEU A 25 -7.18 -9.00 -9.37
CA LEU A 25 -7.05 -8.01 -8.30
C LEU A 25 -6.84 -8.66 -6.92
N ALA A 26 -7.35 -9.87 -6.68
CA ALA A 26 -7.19 -10.53 -5.39
C ALA A 26 -5.71 -10.89 -5.17
N VAL A 27 -5.06 -11.47 -6.17
CA VAL A 27 -3.62 -11.75 -6.15
C VAL A 27 -2.81 -10.46 -6.02
N ALA A 28 -3.22 -9.38 -6.70
CA ALA A 28 -2.58 -8.08 -6.57
C ALA A 28 -2.72 -7.50 -5.16
N SER A 29 -3.88 -7.66 -4.53
CA SER A 29 -4.14 -7.20 -3.17
C SER A 29 -3.29 -7.98 -2.15
N ASP A 30 -3.27 -9.30 -2.27
CA ASP A 30 -2.44 -10.18 -1.43
C ASP A 30 -0.95 -9.83 -1.57
N ARG A 31 -0.49 -9.51 -2.79
CA ARG A 31 0.90 -9.10 -3.00
C ARG A 31 1.19 -7.74 -2.41
N ALA A 32 0.25 -6.80 -2.47
CA ALA A 32 0.38 -5.49 -1.83
C ALA A 32 0.46 -5.61 -0.31
N ASP A 33 -0.34 -6.48 0.30
CA ASP A 33 -0.32 -6.74 1.75
C ASP A 33 0.99 -7.40 2.18
N ALA A 34 1.47 -8.38 1.39
CA ALA A 34 2.79 -8.99 1.61
C ALA A 34 3.90 -7.93 1.53
N LEU A 35 3.86 -7.07 0.51
CA LEU A 35 4.84 -5.99 0.33
C LEU A 35 4.80 -4.98 1.49
N ALA A 36 3.61 -4.61 1.98
CA ALA A 36 3.47 -3.73 3.13
C ALA A 36 4.07 -4.37 4.41
N SER A 37 3.87 -5.67 4.61
CA SER A 37 4.44 -6.43 5.73
C SER A 37 5.97 -6.56 5.63
N GLU A 38 6.50 -6.81 4.43
CA GLU A 38 7.94 -6.84 4.15
C GLU A 38 8.57 -5.46 4.44
N LEU A 39 7.98 -4.39 3.91
CA LEU A 39 8.44 -3.01 4.13
C LEU A 39 8.38 -2.61 5.60
N ARG A 40 7.35 -3.04 6.33
CA ARG A 40 7.25 -2.82 7.77
C ARG A 40 8.40 -3.49 8.53
N THR A 41 8.84 -4.66 8.09
CA THR A 41 9.93 -5.42 8.71
C THR A 41 11.29 -4.84 8.34
N LEU A 42 11.50 -4.51 7.06
CA LEU A 42 12.77 -4.02 6.53
C LEU A 42 13.03 -2.54 6.82
N LYS A 43 11.97 -1.72 6.90
CA LYS A 43 12.03 -0.27 7.09
C LYS A 43 11.06 0.17 8.19
N PRO A 44 11.35 -0.18 9.47
CA PRO A 44 10.51 0.23 10.60
C PRO A 44 10.37 1.76 10.72
N GLU A 45 11.31 2.52 10.18
CA GLU A 45 11.29 3.99 10.06
C GLU A 45 10.08 4.53 9.29
N LEU A 46 9.50 3.74 8.38
CA LEU A 46 8.34 4.13 7.58
C LEU A 46 7.02 3.99 8.34
N ARG A 47 7.01 3.33 9.51
CA ARG A 47 5.79 3.11 10.31
C ARG A 47 5.20 4.42 10.85
N SER A 48 6.02 5.44 11.06
CA SER A 48 5.59 6.71 11.68
C SER A 48 5.06 7.75 10.69
N LYS A 49 4.99 7.46 9.39
CA LYS A 49 4.77 8.46 8.33
C LYS A 49 3.50 8.30 7.50
N ASN A 50 2.47 7.62 8.01
CA ASN A 50 1.25 7.31 7.25
C ASN A 50 1.58 6.69 5.88
N CYS A 51 2.57 5.80 5.83
CA CYS A 51 2.95 5.15 4.58
C CYS A 51 1.91 4.11 4.18
N PHE A 52 1.60 4.03 2.89
CA PHE A 52 0.72 3.00 2.34
C PHE A 52 1.24 2.50 1.00
N VAL A 53 1.04 1.22 0.74
CA VAL A 53 1.20 0.64 -0.59
C VAL A 53 -0.11 0.80 -1.32
N ARG A 54 -0.08 1.35 -2.54
CA ARG A 54 -1.22 1.33 -3.45
C ARG A 54 -0.92 0.44 -4.64
N VAL A 55 -1.97 -0.16 -5.17
CA VAL A 55 -1.98 -0.90 -6.42
C VAL A 55 -2.69 -0.03 -7.44
N VAL A 56 -2.03 0.20 -8.57
CA VAL A 56 -2.61 0.88 -9.72
C VAL A 56 -2.67 -0.06 -10.91
N ASP A 57 -3.68 0.11 -11.77
CA ASP A 57 -3.78 -0.63 -13.03
C ASP A 57 -2.89 -0.01 -14.13
N GLU A 58 -2.97 -0.55 -15.34
CA GLU A 58 -2.30 -0.03 -16.54
C GLU A 58 -2.69 1.41 -16.91
N ASN A 59 -3.88 1.86 -16.51
CA ASN A 59 -4.37 3.23 -16.69
C ASN A 59 -3.95 4.16 -15.55
N SER A 60 -3.06 3.71 -14.65
CA SER A 60 -2.66 4.43 -13.44
C SER A 60 -3.83 4.72 -12.49
N THR A 61 -4.89 3.90 -12.55
CA THR A 61 -6.06 4.03 -11.66
C THR A 61 -5.79 3.26 -10.38
N GLU A 62 -5.94 3.91 -9.23
CA GLU A 62 -5.82 3.26 -7.91
C GLU A 62 -7.01 2.32 -7.70
N ILE A 63 -6.71 1.02 -7.62
CA ILE A 63 -7.71 -0.05 -7.47
C ILE A 63 -7.68 -0.68 -6.07
N TYR A 64 -6.53 -0.63 -5.39
CA TYR A 64 -6.38 -1.15 -4.04
C TYR A 64 -5.33 -0.34 -3.27
N ARG A 65 -5.46 -0.27 -1.95
CA ARG A 65 -4.45 0.32 -1.06
C ARG A 65 -4.42 -0.38 0.28
N THR A 66 -3.22 -0.50 0.85
CA THR A 66 -2.99 -1.12 2.15
C THR A 66 -1.98 -0.31 2.96
N PRO A 67 -2.28 0.03 4.23
CA PRO A 67 -1.38 0.81 5.07
C PRO A 67 -0.20 -0.04 5.58
N LEU A 68 0.99 0.55 5.70
CA LEU A 68 2.17 -0.14 6.26
C LEU A 68 2.07 -0.30 7.77
N ASP A 69 1.42 0.63 8.45
CA ASP A 69 1.15 0.52 9.87
C ASP A 69 -0.27 -0.03 10.04
N PRO A 70 -0.47 -1.08 10.87
CA PRO A 70 -1.80 -1.39 11.37
C PRO A 70 -2.16 -0.28 12.35
N VAL A 71 -2.50 0.91 11.87
CA VAL A 71 -3.33 1.80 12.67
C VAL A 71 -4.64 1.06 12.76
N PRO A 72 -5.00 0.51 13.93
CA PRO A 72 -6.28 -0.14 14.02
C PRO A 72 -7.34 0.92 13.73
N SER A 73 -8.32 0.58 12.90
CA SER A 73 -9.41 1.47 12.50
C SER A 73 -10.21 2.07 13.67
N TRP A 74 -9.99 1.61 14.91
CA TRP A 74 -10.54 2.19 16.14
C TRP A 74 -9.68 3.31 16.76
N SER A 75 -8.44 3.53 16.32
CA SER A 75 -7.58 4.66 16.73
C SER A 75 -7.76 5.92 15.87
N VAL A 76 -8.79 5.96 15.03
CA VAL A 76 -9.38 7.22 14.59
C VAL A 76 -10.06 7.81 15.82
N ARG A 77 -9.30 8.61 16.56
CA ARG A 77 -9.68 9.26 17.82
C ARG A 77 -11.10 9.81 17.75
N SER A 78 -11.93 9.25 18.62
CA SER A 78 -12.82 10.00 19.50
C SER A 78 -12.28 11.43 19.76
N SER A 79 -13.16 12.41 19.56
CA SER A 79 -13.00 13.86 19.79
C SER A 79 -12.33 14.67 18.69
N GLN A 80 -13.14 15.50 18.00
CA GLN A 80 -13.11 16.93 18.31
C GLN A 80 -14.43 17.65 17.94
N LYS A 81 -15.18 17.97 19.01
CA LYS A 81 -16.16 19.06 19.24
C LYS A 81 -17.49 19.14 18.49
#